data_AF-A0A7K3HC62-F1
#
_entry.id   AF-A0A7K3HC62-F1
#
_cell.length_a   1.000
_cell.length_b   1.000
_cell.length_c   1.000
_cell.angle_alpha   90.00
_cell.angle_beta   90.00
_cell.angle_gamma   90.00
#
_symmetry.space_group_name_H-M   'P 1'
#
loop_
_entity.id
_entity.type
_entity.pdbx_description
1 polymer ?
#
loop_
_entity_poly.entity_id
_entity_poly.type
_entity_poly.pdbx_seq_one_letter_code
_entity_poly.pdbx_strand_id
1 'polypeptide(L)'
;TAGDGGRPVIAVLYYRAHHMSGNTAFVEALCRAVEEAGGRPMPLYVASLRAPEPELIEALGAADAVVTTVLAAGGTKPAAASAGGDDESWDAGALAALDVPILQALCLTGPRAAWEESDEGLSPLDAATQIAVPEFDGRLITVPFSFKEVDEDGLPVYAADPERAARVAGTAVRHARLRDIPAARKRLALVLSAYPTKHSRIGNAVGLDTPASAVALLRALRAEGYDLGPADGPGALPGLASGNGDELIYALIEAGGHDQDWLTEEQLARNPVRIPAADYRRWYEQLPRGLRERVEEHWGPPPGELFVDRGRDPDGEIVLAALRHGNLLVLIQPPRGFGENPVAIYHDPDLPPSHHYLAAYRWIAARAGDGGFGADAVVHLGKHGNLEWLPGKNAALSAGCAPDAALGDLPLVYPFLVNDPGEGTQAKRRAHATLVDHLVPPMARAESYGDIARLEQLLDEYASISAMDPAKLPAIRAQIWTLIRAARLDHDLGLDDRPDDDGFDDFLLHVDGWLCEVKDAQIRDGLHVLGQAPAGPERVNLVLAVLRARQIWGGTTALPGLREALGLDESAASRTGADEAEERARALVEAMEEADWDPAAVEQTVARVCGGAA
;
A
#
# COMPACT_ATOMS: atom_id res chain seq x y z
N THR A 1 37.03 10.19 -16.60
CA THR A 1 37.26 8.78 -16.26
C THR A 1 36.12 8.33 -15.35
N ALA A 2 35.03 7.83 -15.95
CA ALA A 2 33.85 7.40 -15.21
C ALA A 2 34.19 6.07 -14.52
N GLY A 3 34.25 6.08 -13.19
CA GLY A 3 34.70 4.94 -12.38
C GLY A 3 33.81 3.72 -12.60
N ASP A 4 34.47 2.61 -12.94
CA ASP A 4 33.97 1.25 -12.81
C ASP A 4 33.62 1.04 -11.33
N GLY A 5 32.37 1.35 -10.95
CA GLY A 5 31.86 1.10 -9.60
C GLY A 5 31.94 -0.39 -9.32
N GLY A 6 32.52 -0.78 -8.19
CA GLY A 6 32.71 -2.19 -7.83
C GLY A 6 31.40 -2.98 -7.89
N ARG A 7 31.50 -4.30 -8.09
CA ARG A 7 30.33 -5.18 -7.99
C ARG A 7 29.77 -5.11 -6.57
N PRO A 8 28.45 -4.91 -6.37
CA PRO A 8 27.86 -4.83 -5.04
C PRO A 8 28.08 -6.14 -4.28
N VAL A 9 28.39 -6.02 -3.00
CA VAL A 9 28.64 -7.12 -2.08
C VAL A 9 27.32 -7.60 -1.51
N ILE A 10 26.97 -8.86 -1.74
CA ILE A 10 25.72 -9.44 -1.24
C ILE A 10 26.06 -10.47 -0.18
N ALA A 11 25.74 -10.16 1.09
CA ALA A 11 25.88 -11.15 2.15
C ALA A 11 24.83 -12.24 1.99
N VAL A 12 25.23 -13.51 2.14
CA VAL A 12 24.31 -14.66 2.11
C VAL A 12 24.37 -15.34 3.47
N LEU A 13 23.37 -15.07 4.31
CA LEU A 13 23.27 -15.59 5.68
C LEU A 13 22.49 -16.90 5.72
N TYR A 14 23.10 -17.92 6.34
CA TYR A 14 22.51 -19.24 6.51
C TYR A 14 22.85 -19.85 7.88
N TYR A 15 22.12 -20.90 8.29
CA TYR A 15 22.36 -21.51 9.59
C TYR A 15 23.70 -22.25 9.67
N ARG A 16 24.42 -22.07 10.79
CA ARG A 16 25.64 -22.82 11.16
C ARG A 16 25.44 -24.33 11.07
N ALA A 17 24.24 -24.83 11.37
CA ALA A 17 23.91 -26.25 11.26
C ALA A 17 24.14 -26.82 9.85
N HIS A 18 23.77 -26.08 8.80
CA HIS A 18 24.03 -26.47 7.41
C HIS A 18 25.52 -26.50 7.08
N HIS A 19 26.28 -25.52 7.61
CA HIS A 19 27.73 -25.50 7.43
C HIS A 19 28.40 -26.72 8.07
N MET A 20 28.00 -27.06 9.31
CA MET A 20 28.56 -28.19 10.06
C MET A 20 28.19 -29.55 9.47
N SER A 21 27.03 -29.69 8.84
CA SER A 21 26.61 -30.93 8.18
C SER A 21 27.14 -31.08 6.75
N GLY A 22 27.75 -30.04 6.19
CA GLY A 22 28.17 -29.99 4.78
C GLY A 22 27.04 -29.73 3.79
N ASN A 23 25.78 -29.61 4.24
CA ASN A 23 24.61 -29.31 3.41
C ASN A 23 24.59 -27.83 2.99
N THR A 24 25.55 -27.43 2.14
CA THR A 24 25.79 -26.03 1.71
C THR A 24 25.58 -25.81 0.21
N ALA A 25 25.19 -26.85 -0.53
CA ALA A 25 25.00 -26.78 -1.98
C ALA A 25 23.99 -25.70 -2.41
N PHE A 26 22.92 -25.49 -1.63
CA PHE A 26 21.95 -24.44 -1.93
C PHE A 26 22.53 -23.02 -1.74
N VAL A 27 23.43 -22.83 -0.77
CA VAL A 27 24.14 -21.55 -0.56
C VAL A 27 25.09 -21.28 -1.72
N GLU A 28 25.83 -22.29 -2.17
CA GLU A 28 26.71 -22.21 -3.34
C GLU A 28 25.93 -21.83 -4.61
N ALA A 29 24.76 -22.44 -4.83
CA ALA A 29 23.90 -22.11 -5.96
C ALA A 29 23.44 -20.65 -5.93
N LEU A 30 23.05 -20.13 -4.76
CA LEU A 30 22.67 -18.72 -4.60
C LEU A 30 23.88 -17.78 -4.77
N CYS A 31 25.07 -18.16 -4.28
CA CYS A 31 26.29 -17.38 -4.48
C CYS A 31 26.63 -17.26 -5.97
N ARG A 32 26.53 -18.36 -6.73
CA ARG A 32 26.72 -18.33 -8.18
C ARG A 32 25.69 -17.43 -8.89
N ALA A 33 24.43 -17.51 -8.48
CA ALA A 33 23.38 -16.64 -9.02
C ALA A 33 23.68 -15.15 -8.74
N VAL A 34 24.24 -14.81 -7.56
CA VAL A 34 24.72 -13.45 -7.26
C VAL A 34 25.85 -13.02 -8.19
N GLU A 35 26.82 -13.89 -8.46
CA GLU A 35 27.91 -13.60 -9.41
C GLU A 35 27.38 -13.37 -10.83
N GLU A 36 26.44 -14.19 -11.28
CA GLU A 36 25.78 -14.08 -12.60
C GLU A 36 24.94 -12.80 -12.73
N ALA A 37 24.29 -12.35 -11.64
CA ALA A 37 23.59 -11.07 -11.57
C ALA A 37 24.56 -9.85 -11.55
N GLY A 38 25.86 -10.10 -11.39
CA GLY A 38 26.92 -9.10 -11.37
C GLY A 38 27.19 -8.51 -9.99
N GLY A 39 26.91 -9.26 -8.92
CA GLY A 39 27.34 -8.97 -7.54
C GLY A 39 28.59 -9.76 -7.14
N ARG A 40 29.00 -9.59 -5.88
CA ARG A 40 30.05 -10.36 -5.22
C ARG A 40 29.45 -11.04 -3.98
N PRO A 41 29.30 -12.37 -3.95
CA PRO A 41 28.70 -13.05 -2.81
C PRO A 41 29.66 -13.05 -1.60
N MET A 42 29.08 -12.90 -0.42
CA MET A 42 29.76 -13.03 0.88
C MET A 42 28.97 -14.01 1.76
N PRO A 43 29.17 -15.33 1.59
CA PRO A 43 28.45 -16.32 2.39
C PRO A 43 28.96 -16.33 3.83
N LEU A 44 28.03 -16.16 4.79
CA LEU A 44 28.29 -16.13 6.22
C LEU A 44 27.31 -17.06 6.93
N TYR A 45 27.78 -17.86 7.89
CA TYR A 45 26.90 -18.70 8.70
C TYR A 45 26.73 -18.12 10.11
N VAL A 46 25.56 -18.34 10.69
CA VAL A 46 25.22 -17.87 12.03
C VAL A 46 24.36 -18.90 12.78
N ALA A 47 24.42 -18.92 14.11
CA ALA A 47 23.51 -19.74 14.91
C ALA A 47 22.11 -19.08 15.04
N SER A 48 22.07 -17.77 15.28
CA SER A 48 20.85 -16.97 15.36
C SER A 48 21.16 -15.49 15.11
N LEU A 49 20.21 -14.75 14.51
CA LEU A 49 20.31 -13.28 14.37
C LEU A 49 19.69 -12.52 15.54
N ARG A 50 19.13 -13.18 16.56
CA ARG A 50 18.53 -12.50 17.73
C ARG A 50 19.58 -11.92 18.69
N ALA A 51 20.77 -12.49 18.69
CA ALA A 51 21.92 -12.04 19.47
C ALA A 51 23.16 -12.28 18.60
N PRO A 52 23.29 -11.55 17.47
CA PRO A 52 24.35 -11.79 16.51
C PRO A 52 25.69 -11.47 17.18
N GLU A 53 26.71 -12.28 16.88
CA GLU A 53 28.06 -12.01 17.36
C GLU A 53 28.57 -10.67 16.81
N PRO A 54 29.27 -9.83 17.62
CA PRO A 54 29.75 -8.53 17.15
C PRO A 54 30.61 -8.62 15.87
N GLU A 55 31.41 -9.68 15.75
CA GLU A 55 32.24 -9.94 14.57
C GLU A 55 31.40 -10.20 13.31
N LEU A 56 30.21 -10.79 13.45
CA LEU A 56 29.28 -10.98 12.34
C LEU A 56 28.74 -9.63 11.85
N ILE A 57 28.34 -8.76 12.77
CA ILE A 57 27.85 -7.42 12.43
C ILE A 57 28.95 -6.59 11.76
N GLU A 58 30.18 -6.64 12.27
CA GLU A 58 31.34 -5.99 11.64
C GLU A 58 31.56 -6.50 10.21
N ALA A 59 31.51 -7.82 10.00
CA ALA A 59 31.64 -8.41 8.67
C ALA A 59 30.50 -7.98 7.73
N LEU A 60 29.27 -7.91 8.23
CA LEU A 60 28.10 -7.47 7.48
C LEU A 60 28.16 -5.99 7.09
N GLY A 61 28.93 -5.16 7.82
CA GLY A 61 29.15 -3.76 7.47
C GLY A 61 29.84 -3.54 6.11
N ALA A 62 30.42 -4.59 5.52
CA ALA A 62 30.99 -4.55 4.16
C ALA A 62 29.99 -4.96 3.06
N ALA A 63 28.75 -5.33 3.42
CA ALA A 63 27.71 -5.72 2.48
C ALA A 63 26.90 -4.50 2.00
N ASP A 64 26.47 -4.53 0.74
CA ASP A 64 25.55 -3.53 0.16
C ASP A 64 24.08 -3.99 0.24
N ALA A 65 23.86 -5.30 0.41
CA ALA A 65 22.59 -5.91 0.77
C ALA A 65 22.82 -7.25 1.46
N VAL A 66 21.82 -7.69 2.24
CA VAL A 66 21.85 -8.97 2.96
C VAL A 66 20.71 -9.85 2.47
N VAL A 67 21.04 -11.03 1.97
CA VAL A 67 20.08 -12.12 1.73
C VAL A 67 20.17 -13.09 2.89
N THR A 68 19.06 -13.34 3.57
CA THR A 68 19.02 -14.21 4.75
C THR A 68 18.02 -15.35 4.59
N THR A 69 18.42 -16.54 5.04
CA THR A 69 17.58 -17.74 5.09
C THR A 69 17.20 -18.14 6.52
N VAL A 70 17.61 -17.34 7.51
CA VAL A 70 17.38 -17.63 8.92
C VAL A 70 16.11 -16.95 9.44
N LEU A 71 15.60 -17.40 10.59
CA LEU A 71 14.45 -16.79 11.26
C LEU A 71 14.69 -15.31 11.63
N ALA A 72 13.60 -14.63 11.98
CA ALA A 72 13.60 -13.25 12.44
C ALA A 72 14.48 -13.01 13.68
N ALA A 73 15.02 -11.80 13.75
CA ALA A 73 15.99 -11.32 14.72
C ALA A 73 15.31 -10.60 15.89
N GLY A 74 14.21 -9.88 15.68
CA GLY A 74 13.71 -8.95 16.68
C GLY A 74 13.07 -9.56 17.92
N GLY A 75 12.61 -10.82 17.86
CA GLY A 75 12.03 -11.44 19.06
C GLY A 75 11.55 -12.88 18.93
N THR A 76 10.99 -13.39 20.03
CA THR A 76 10.39 -14.74 20.16
C THR A 76 8.87 -14.73 20.23
N LYS A 77 8.25 -13.57 20.47
CA LYS A 77 6.80 -13.42 20.73
C LYS A 77 6.19 -12.35 19.81
N PRO A 78 6.05 -12.62 18.50
CA PRO A 78 5.50 -11.65 17.55
C PRO A 78 4.07 -11.20 17.92
N ALA A 79 3.28 -12.09 18.51
CA ALA A 79 1.92 -11.78 18.97
C ALA A 79 1.84 -10.71 20.07
N ALA A 80 2.94 -10.44 20.78
CA ALA A 80 3.00 -9.39 21.78
C ALA A 80 3.47 -8.03 21.20
N ALA A 81 4.01 -8.02 19.96
CA ALA A 81 4.61 -6.85 19.32
C ALA A 81 3.78 -6.33 18.13
N SER A 82 2.51 -6.73 18.03
CA SER A 82 1.55 -6.19 17.04
C SER A 82 0.88 -4.91 17.54
N ALA A 83 0.08 -4.25 16.69
CA ALA A 83 -0.67 -3.05 17.05
C ALA A 83 -1.39 -3.17 18.41
N GLY A 84 -1.18 -2.19 19.29
CA GLY A 84 -1.71 -2.15 20.67
C GLY A 84 -0.92 -3.00 21.68
N GLY A 85 0.09 -3.75 21.23
CA GLY A 85 1.02 -4.52 22.04
C GLY A 85 2.27 -3.73 22.46
N ASP A 86 3.32 -4.46 22.85
CA ASP A 86 4.65 -3.98 23.22
C ASP A 86 5.59 -4.15 22.01
N ASP A 87 5.46 -3.25 21.03
CA ASP A 87 6.28 -3.22 19.81
C ASP A 87 7.76 -2.93 20.10
N GLU A 88 8.06 -2.12 21.13
CA GLU A 88 9.42 -1.87 21.62
C GLU A 88 10.15 -3.16 22.06
N SER A 89 9.42 -4.23 22.40
CA SER A 89 10.01 -5.55 22.68
C SER A 89 10.58 -6.27 21.46
N TRP A 90 10.30 -5.79 20.24
CA TRP A 90 10.81 -6.33 18.98
C TRP A 90 11.97 -5.48 18.45
N ASP A 91 13.21 -5.94 18.66
CA ASP A 91 14.41 -5.17 18.32
C ASP A 91 15.29 -5.87 17.27
N ALA A 92 15.13 -5.49 16.00
CA ALA A 92 16.04 -5.89 14.93
C ALA A 92 17.33 -5.03 14.87
N GLY A 93 17.56 -4.13 15.83
CA GLY A 93 18.42 -2.95 15.77
C GLY A 93 19.84 -3.17 15.28
N ALA A 94 20.46 -4.33 15.58
CA ALA A 94 21.79 -4.66 15.06
C ALA A 94 21.80 -4.79 13.52
N LEU A 95 20.71 -5.28 12.92
CA LEU A 95 20.54 -5.38 11.48
C LEU A 95 20.07 -4.05 10.87
N ALA A 96 19.19 -3.31 11.56
CA ALA A 96 18.73 -2.00 11.09
C ALA A 96 19.89 -0.98 11.01
N ALA A 97 20.83 -1.03 11.96
CA ALA A 97 22.01 -0.16 11.98
C ALA A 97 22.97 -0.36 10.79
N LEU A 98 22.86 -1.46 10.05
CA LEU A 98 23.62 -1.67 8.81
C LEU A 98 23.16 -0.72 7.70
N ASP A 99 21.91 -0.23 7.76
CA ASP A 99 21.31 0.62 6.73
C ASP A 99 21.44 0.01 5.33
N VAL A 100 21.11 -1.27 5.17
CA VAL A 100 21.12 -1.95 3.86
C VAL A 100 19.84 -2.75 3.65
N PRO A 101 19.45 -3.01 2.39
CA PRO A 101 18.31 -3.88 2.11
C PRO A 101 18.54 -5.29 2.67
N ILE A 102 17.58 -5.79 3.45
CA ILE A 102 17.59 -7.15 3.98
C ILE A 102 16.45 -7.94 3.34
N LEU A 103 16.81 -8.98 2.59
CA LEU A 103 15.90 -9.79 1.81
C LEU A 103 15.80 -11.20 2.42
N GLN A 104 14.58 -11.65 2.65
CA GLN A 104 14.29 -13.01 3.08
C GLN A 104 14.21 -13.92 1.85
N ALA A 105 15.17 -14.84 1.72
CA ALA A 105 15.15 -15.89 0.71
C ALA A 105 14.58 -17.17 1.31
N LEU A 106 13.54 -17.72 0.70
CA LEU A 106 12.77 -18.80 1.32
C LEU A 106 13.45 -20.16 1.05
N CYS A 107 13.62 -20.94 2.11
CA CYS A 107 14.14 -22.30 2.10
C CYS A 107 13.02 -23.22 2.61
N LEU A 108 12.14 -23.65 1.71
CA LEU A 108 10.90 -24.32 2.12
C LEU A 108 11.18 -25.66 2.80
N THR A 109 10.36 -25.99 3.80
CA THR A 109 10.55 -27.21 4.61
C THR A 109 9.90 -28.44 4.00
N GLY A 110 9.29 -28.30 2.81
CA GLY A 110 8.76 -29.39 1.98
C GLY A 110 9.47 -29.50 0.62
N PRO A 111 9.15 -30.57 -0.14
CA PRO A 111 9.78 -30.84 -1.43
C PRO A 111 9.29 -29.87 -2.52
N ARG A 112 10.12 -29.67 -3.54
CA ARG A 112 9.84 -28.76 -4.66
C ARG A 112 8.58 -29.14 -5.42
N ALA A 113 8.32 -30.42 -5.61
CA ALA A 113 7.13 -30.92 -6.30
C ALA A 113 5.83 -30.48 -5.60
N ALA A 114 5.80 -30.57 -4.26
CA ALA A 114 4.63 -30.14 -3.48
C ALA A 114 4.40 -28.62 -3.57
N TRP A 115 5.48 -27.84 -3.66
CA TRP A 115 5.38 -26.41 -3.91
C TRP A 115 4.82 -26.11 -5.31
N GLU A 116 5.30 -26.80 -6.35
CA GLU A 116 4.84 -26.59 -7.72
C GLU A 116 3.33 -26.83 -7.87
N GLU A 117 2.82 -27.90 -7.27
CA GLU A 117 1.41 -28.30 -7.32
C GLU A 117 0.48 -27.45 -6.42
N SER A 118 1.03 -26.66 -5.50
CA SER A 118 0.24 -25.89 -4.52
C SER A 118 -0.07 -24.46 -4.98
N ASP A 119 -1.34 -24.08 -5.05
CA ASP A 119 -1.73 -22.68 -5.27
C ASP A 119 -1.45 -21.78 -4.05
N GLU A 120 -1.42 -22.34 -2.84
CA GLU A 120 -1.01 -21.59 -1.64
C GLU A 120 0.49 -21.24 -1.68
N GLY A 121 1.31 -22.15 -2.21
CA GLY A 121 2.76 -22.01 -2.35
C GLY A 121 3.56 -22.24 -1.06
N LEU A 122 2.93 -22.34 0.12
CA LEU A 122 3.64 -22.52 1.38
C LEU A 122 2.87 -23.43 2.34
N SER A 123 3.61 -24.12 3.21
CA SER A 123 3.01 -24.70 4.41
C SER A 123 2.64 -23.61 5.42
N PRO A 124 1.64 -23.81 6.30
CA PRO A 124 1.35 -22.86 7.38
C PRO A 124 2.56 -22.55 8.26
N LEU A 125 3.46 -23.53 8.45
CA LEU A 125 4.69 -23.35 9.21
C LEU A 125 5.66 -22.40 8.49
N ASP A 126 5.89 -22.58 7.19
CA ASP A 126 6.77 -21.70 6.41
C ASP A 126 6.18 -20.30 6.27
N ALA A 127 4.87 -20.18 6.07
CA ALA A 127 4.18 -18.90 6.02
C ALA A 127 4.37 -18.09 7.33
N ALA A 128 4.28 -18.75 8.49
CA ALA A 128 4.54 -18.09 9.77
C ALA A 128 6.03 -17.76 9.95
N THR A 129 6.91 -18.76 9.79
CA THR A 129 8.32 -18.66 10.22
C THR A 129 9.25 -17.99 9.21
N GLN A 130 8.91 -18.03 7.92
CA GLN A 130 9.73 -17.48 6.83
C GLN A 130 9.12 -16.25 6.16
N ILE A 131 7.88 -15.88 6.45
CA ILE A 131 7.25 -14.66 5.91
C ILE A 131 6.72 -13.77 7.03
N ALA A 132 5.64 -14.18 7.70
CA ALA A 132 4.91 -13.29 8.59
C ALA A 132 5.77 -12.77 9.75
N VAL A 133 6.59 -13.62 10.36
CA VAL A 133 7.47 -13.21 11.47
C VAL A 133 8.68 -12.40 10.97
N PRO A 134 9.38 -12.78 9.89
CA PRO A 134 10.39 -11.93 9.25
C PRO A 134 9.91 -10.53 8.79
N GLU A 135 8.61 -10.35 8.50
CA GLU A 135 8.07 -9.03 8.17
C GLU A 135 8.19 -8.03 9.34
N PHE A 136 8.16 -8.50 10.60
CA PHE A 136 8.36 -7.65 11.79
C PHE A 136 9.79 -7.09 11.88
N ASP A 137 10.79 -7.78 11.29
CA ASP A 137 12.15 -7.24 11.15
C ASP A 137 12.27 -6.20 10.03
N GLY A 138 11.20 -5.92 9.28
CA GLY A 138 11.24 -5.06 8.09
C GLY A 138 11.87 -5.72 6.86
N ARG A 139 12.05 -7.05 6.84
CA ARG A 139 12.67 -7.76 5.72
C ARG A 139 11.79 -7.73 4.46
N LEU A 140 12.43 -7.64 3.30
CA LEU A 140 11.79 -7.79 2.00
C LEU A 140 11.59 -9.28 1.69
N ILE A 141 10.34 -9.68 1.50
CA ILE A 141 9.99 -11.08 1.21
C ILE A 141 10.21 -11.35 -0.28
N THR A 142 11.03 -12.35 -0.60
CA THR A 142 11.33 -12.72 -2.00
C THR A 142 10.61 -14.02 -2.41
N VAL A 143 11.33 -14.98 -2.99
CA VAL A 143 10.79 -16.24 -3.52
C VAL A 143 11.50 -17.45 -2.91
N PRO A 144 10.90 -18.65 -2.98
CA PRO A 144 11.60 -19.87 -2.58
C PRO A 144 12.65 -20.23 -3.59
N PHE A 145 13.91 -20.31 -3.15
CA PHE A 145 15.03 -20.72 -3.99
C PHE A 145 15.59 -22.09 -3.62
N SER A 146 15.15 -22.66 -2.50
CA SER A 146 15.54 -24.02 -2.11
C SER A 146 14.42 -24.74 -1.38
N PHE A 147 14.46 -26.07 -1.48
CA PHE A 147 13.42 -26.97 -1.00
C PHE A 147 14.06 -28.11 -0.24
N LYS A 148 13.40 -28.55 0.84
CA LYS A 148 13.86 -29.69 1.62
C LYS A 148 13.50 -30.98 0.88
N GLU A 149 14.54 -31.70 0.47
CA GLU A 149 14.46 -32.98 -0.20
C GLU A 149 15.10 -34.07 0.68
N VAL A 150 14.95 -35.31 0.24
CA VAL A 150 15.61 -36.49 0.84
C VAL A 150 16.59 -37.04 -0.19
N ASP A 151 17.86 -37.19 0.20
CA ASP A 151 18.88 -37.76 -0.67
C ASP A 151 18.82 -39.30 -0.76
N GLU A 152 19.73 -39.90 -1.54
CA GLU A 152 19.79 -41.36 -1.75
C GLU A 152 20.02 -42.16 -0.45
N ASP A 153 20.63 -41.54 0.56
CA ASP A 153 20.91 -42.14 1.87
C ASP A 153 19.78 -41.91 2.89
N GLY A 154 18.69 -41.24 2.48
CA GLY A 154 17.54 -40.95 3.34
C GLY A 154 17.74 -39.73 4.25
N LEU A 155 18.77 -38.90 4.00
CA LEU A 155 19.09 -37.72 4.79
C LEU A 155 18.42 -36.46 4.21
N PRO A 156 18.00 -35.52 5.07
CA PRO A 156 17.39 -34.27 4.62
C PRO A 156 18.46 -33.32 4.03
N VAL A 157 18.28 -32.95 2.77
CA VAL A 157 19.12 -31.99 2.05
C VAL A 157 18.28 -30.79 1.60
N TYR A 158 18.91 -29.63 1.44
CA TYR A 158 18.24 -28.49 0.78
C TYR A 158 18.74 -28.39 -0.65
N ALA A 159 17.86 -28.66 -1.60
CA ALA A 159 18.15 -28.58 -3.02
C ALA A 159 17.71 -27.21 -3.55
N ALA A 160 18.61 -26.49 -4.23
CA ALA A 160 18.28 -25.21 -4.82
C ALA A 160 17.56 -25.38 -6.17
N ASP A 161 16.62 -24.47 -6.45
CA ASP A 161 16.11 -24.20 -7.79
C ASP A 161 16.94 -23.05 -8.39
N PRO A 162 17.76 -23.30 -9.44
CA PRO A 162 18.65 -22.28 -10.00
C PRO A 162 17.93 -21.05 -10.56
N GLU A 163 16.74 -21.23 -11.14
CA GLU A 163 16.01 -20.11 -11.74
C GLU A 163 15.40 -19.21 -10.65
N ARG A 164 14.92 -19.80 -9.56
CA ARG A 164 14.48 -19.03 -8.38
C ARG A 164 15.65 -18.40 -7.63
N ALA A 165 16.82 -19.05 -7.57
CA ALA A 165 18.03 -18.45 -7.03
C ALA A 165 18.45 -17.20 -7.83
N ALA A 166 18.29 -17.23 -9.16
CA ALA A 166 18.52 -16.06 -10.01
C ALA A 166 17.54 -14.92 -9.71
N ARG A 167 16.26 -15.19 -9.43
CA ARG A 167 15.30 -14.16 -8.97
C ARG A 167 15.74 -13.52 -7.66
N VAL A 168 16.08 -14.32 -6.64
CA VAL A 168 16.56 -13.78 -5.34
C VAL A 168 17.80 -12.92 -5.53
N ALA A 169 18.79 -13.43 -6.27
CA ALA A 169 20.03 -12.73 -6.55
C ALA A 169 19.82 -11.44 -7.36
N GLY A 170 18.96 -11.49 -8.38
CA GLY A 170 18.60 -10.34 -9.21
C GLY A 170 17.96 -9.22 -8.40
N THR A 171 16.96 -9.55 -7.57
CA THR A 171 16.31 -8.59 -6.67
C THR A 171 17.33 -8.00 -5.68
N ALA A 172 18.17 -8.83 -5.04
CA ALA A 172 19.18 -8.36 -4.09
C ALA A 172 20.20 -7.42 -4.74
N VAL A 173 20.73 -7.78 -5.91
CA VAL A 173 21.71 -6.97 -6.64
C VAL A 173 21.09 -5.66 -7.15
N ARG A 174 19.83 -5.67 -7.61
CA ARG A 174 19.15 -4.43 -8.01
C ARG A 174 18.94 -3.50 -6.82
N HIS A 175 18.51 -4.02 -5.68
CA HIS A 175 18.39 -3.24 -4.44
C HIS A 175 19.73 -2.64 -4.00
N ALA A 176 20.80 -3.44 -3.96
CA ALA A 176 22.14 -2.99 -3.59
C ALA A 176 22.64 -1.85 -4.49
N ARG A 177 22.43 -1.95 -5.81
CA ARG A 177 22.87 -0.94 -6.78
C ARG A 177 22.21 0.43 -6.58
N LEU A 178 21.03 0.52 -5.96
CA LEU A 178 20.32 1.80 -5.80
C LEU A 178 21.14 2.83 -5.02
N ARG A 179 21.99 2.39 -4.08
CA ARG A 179 22.87 3.23 -3.28
C ARG A 179 23.95 3.91 -4.13
N ASP A 180 24.49 3.19 -5.11
CA ASP A 180 25.62 3.65 -5.93
C ASP A 180 25.21 4.47 -7.16
N ILE A 181 23.95 4.38 -7.58
CA ILE A 181 23.43 5.14 -8.72
C ILE A 181 23.17 6.58 -8.27
N PRO A 182 23.89 7.60 -8.79
CA PRO A 182 23.63 9.00 -8.46
C PRO A 182 22.20 9.39 -8.83
N ALA A 183 21.57 10.22 -8.01
CA ALA A 183 20.19 10.69 -8.20
C ALA A 183 19.90 11.16 -9.64
N ALA A 184 20.79 11.99 -10.21
CA ALA A 184 20.65 12.51 -11.58
C ALA A 184 20.68 11.44 -12.68
N ARG A 185 21.20 10.23 -12.40
CA ARG A 185 21.25 9.10 -13.34
C ARG A 185 20.20 8.03 -13.05
N LYS A 186 19.49 8.12 -11.93
CA LYS A 186 18.54 7.11 -11.48
C LYS A 186 17.25 7.21 -12.28
N ARG A 187 16.82 6.09 -12.86
CA ARG A 187 15.60 5.99 -13.66
C ARG A 187 14.44 5.44 -12.85
N LEU A 188 13.34 6.16 -12.81
CA LEU A 188 12.17 5.82 -12.01
C LEU A 188 10.94 5.67 -12.91
N ALA A 189 10.12 4.65 -12.62
CA ALA A 189 8.77 4.54 -13.15
C ALA A 189 7.75 4.77 -12.03
N LEU A 190 6.97 5.85 -12.13
CA LEU A 190 5.86 6.18 -11.23
C LEU A 190 4.55 5.69 -11.85
N VAL A 191 4.00 4.60 -11.31
CA VAL A 191 2.79 3.95 -11.78
C VAL A 191 1.60 4.42 -10.94
N LEU A 192 0.56 4.91 -11.60
CA LEU A 192 -0.69 5.30 -10.98
C LEU A 192 -1.75 4.21 -11.19
N SER A 193 -2.35 3.75 -10.11
CA SER A 193 -3.45 2.78 -10.14
C SER A 193 -4.63 3.33 -10.93
N ALA A 194 -5.27 2.49 -11.75
CA ALA A 194 -6.47 2.86 -12.50
C ALA A 194 -7.43 1.68 -12.59
N TYR A 195 -8.31 1.57 -11.60
CA TYR A 195 -9.36 0.56 -11.58
C TYR A 195 -10.67 1.11 -10.99
N PRO A 196 -11.80 0.96 -11.70
CA PRO A 196 -11.93 0.59 -13.12
C PRO A 196 -11.21 1.56 -14.08
N THR A 197 -11.09 1.23 -15.37
CA THR A 197 -10.25 1.94 -16.37
C THR A 197 -10.74 3.33 -16.80
N LYS A 198 -11.75 3.89 -16.13
CA LYS A 198 -12.35 5.19 -16.47
C LYS A 198 -11.43 6.33 -16.09
N HIS A 199 -11.46 7.42 -16.87
CA HIS A 199 -10.64 8.62 -16.58
C HIS A 199 -10.86 9.18 -15.17
N SER A 200 -12.09 9.12 -14.66
CA SER A 200 -12.44 9.55 -13.29
C SER A 200 -11.85 8.67 -12.17
N ARG A 201 -11.14 7.59 -12.51
CA ARG A 201 -10.57 6.62 -11.58
C ARG A 201 -9.03 6.53 -11.69
N ILE A 202 -8.39 7.37 -12.50
CA ILE A 202 -6.93 7.43 -12.57
C ILE A 202 -6.38 7.95 -11.23
N GLY A 203 -5.42 7.23 -10.66
CA GLY A 203 -4.87 7.53 -9.35
C GLY A 203 -5.87 7.27 -8.22
N ASN A 204 -6.91 6.45 -8.43
CA ASN A 204 -7.85 6.11 -7.36
C ASN A 204 -7.11 5.39 -6.23
N ALA A 205 -6.99 6.07 -5.09
CA ALA A 205 -6.34 5.56 -3.90
C ALA A 205 -7.15 5.92 -2.67
N VAL A 206 -7.41 4.94 -1.80
CA VAL A 206 -8.28 5.12 -0.63
C VAL A 206 -7.65 6.14 0.32
N GLY A 207 -8.30 7.30 0.47
CA GLY A 207 -7.89 8.34 1.41
C GLY A 207 -6.62 9.12 1.04
N LEU A 208 -6.11 8.96 -0.18
CA LEU A 208 -4.92 9.68 -0.67
C LEU A 208 -5.31 10.55 -1.86
N ASP A 209 -4.87 11.80 -1.85
CA ASP A 209 -4.88 12.66 -3.02
C ASP A 209 -3.65 12.29 -3.88
N THR A 210 -3.84 11.29 -4.74
CA THR A 210 -2.76 10.76 -5.58
C THR A 210 -2.16 11.83 -6.51
N PRO A 211 -2.94 12.70 -7.19
CA PRO A 211 -2.37 13.77 -8.01
C PRO A 211 -1.48 14.74 -7.22
N ALA A 212 -1.96 15.26 -6.09
CA ALA A 212 -1.17 16.17 -5.25
C ALA A 212 0.04 15.46 -4.65
N SER A 213 -0.12 14.20 -4.20
CA SER A 213 0.97 13.38 -3.66
C SER A 213 2.04 13.08 -4.69
N ALA A 214 1.66 12.83 -5.95
CA ALA A 214 2.60 12.64 -7.05
C ALA A 214 3.42 13.91 -7.27
N VAL A 215 2.77 15.07 -7.36
CA VAL A 215 3.47 16.36 -7.53
C VAL A 215 4.39 16.66 -6.34
N ALA A 216 3.95 16.41 -5.11
CA ALA A 216 4.77 16.58 -3.90
C ALA A 216 6.02 15.68 -3.93
N LEU A 217 5.84 14.38 -4.23
CA LEU A 217 6.94 13.43 -4.38
C LEU A 217 7.92 13.85 -5.47
N LEU A 218 7.42 14.23 -6.65
CA LEU A 218 8.26 14.62 -7.78
C LEU A 218 9.03 15.93 -7.52
N ARG A 219 8.45 16.88 -6.77
CA ARG A 219 9.18 18.08 -6.30
C ARG A 219 10.29 17.73 -5.32
N ALA A 220 10.02 16.82 -4.38
CA ALA A 220 11.03 16.33 -3.45
C ALA A 220 12.18 15.61 -4.19
N LEU A 221 11.86 14.71 -5.14
CA LEU A 221 12.86 14.04 -5.97
C LEU A 221 13.70 15.04 -6.78
N ARG A 222 13.08 16.08 -7.37
CA ARG A 222 13.84 17.12 -8.07
C ARG A 222 14.79 17.87 -7.13
N ALA A 223 14.36 18.18 -5.91
CA ALA A 223 15.20 18.85 -4.91
C ALA A 223 16.40 17.97 -4.51
N GLU A 224 16.22 16.66 -4.47
CA GLU A 224 17.29 15.65 -4.26
C GLU A 224 18.17 15.41 -5.50
N GLY A 225 17.96 16.17 -6.59
CA GLY A 225 18.82 16.13 -7.78
C GLY A 225 18.49 15.04 -8.80
N TYR A 226 17.29 14.45 -8.74
CA TYR A 226 16.81 13.54 -9.78
C TYR A 226 16.52 14.28 -11.09
N ASP A 227 16.86 13.67 -12.22
CA ASP A 227 16.58 14.22 -13.55
C ASP A 227 15.14 13.90 -13.97
N LEU A 228 14.24 14.88 -13.83
CA LEU A 228 12.85 14.81 -14.27
C LEU A 228 12.60 15.71 -15.51
N GLY A 229 13.66 16.05 -16.26
CA GLY A 229 13.61 16.98 -17.38
C GLY A 229 13.57 18.46 -16.97
N PRO A 230 13.24 19.38 -17.90
CA PRO A 230 13.15 20.83 -17.63
C PRO A 230 12.24 21.15 -16.43
N ALA A 231 12.59 22.19 -15.67
CA ALA A 231 11.82 22.62 -14.50
C ALA A 231 10.55 23.39 -14.90
N ASP A 232 10.64 24.16 -15.98
CA ASP A 232 9.59 25.02 -16.51
C ASP A 232 9.67 25.11 -18.05
N GLY A 233 8.68 25.77 -18.65
CA GLY A 233 8.62 26.00 -20.10
C GLY A 233 8.20 24.78 -20.92
N PRO A 234 8.34 24.87 -22.27
CA PRO A 234 7.97 23.79 -23.18
C PRO A 234 8.76 22.52 -22.89
N GLY A 235 8.06 21.41 -22.59
CA GLY A 235 8.67 20.11 -22.29
C GLY A 235 8.97 19.87 -20.80
N ALA A 236 8.58 20.78 -19.90
CA ALA A 236 8.50 20.47 -18.47
C ALA A 236 7.29 19.55 -18.20
N LEU A 237 7.40 18.73 -17.15
CA LEU A 237 6.30 17.88 -16.71
C LEU A 237 5.12 18.75 -16.22
N PRO A 238 3.92 18.62 -16.82
CA PRO A 238 2.74 19.38 -16.40
C PRO A 238 2.42 19.20 -14.91
N GLY A 239 1.94 20.25 -14.24
CA GLY A 239 1.65 20.24 -12.81
C GLY A 239 2.87 20.41 -11.88
N LEU A 240 4.09 20.13 -12.35
CA LEU A 240 5.27 20.14 -11.45
C LEU A 240 5.67 21.55 -11.02
N ALA A 241 5.75 22.49 -11.96
CA ALA A 241 6.10 23.88 -11.68
C ALA A 241 4.97 24.61 -10.95
N SER A 242 3.73 24.46 -11.43
CA SER A 242 2.52 25.08 -10.85
C SER A 242 2.17 24.50 -9.48
N GLY A 243 2.41 23.21 -9.27
CA GLY A 243 1.99 22.48 -8.07
C GLY A 243 0.61 21.87 -8.19
N ASN A 244 0.02 21.91 -9.38
CA ASN A 244 -1.33 21.47 -9.63
C ASN A 244 -1.36 20.03 -10.13
N GLY A 245 -1.86 19.12 -9.29
CA GLY A 245 -2.02 17.70 -9.63
C GLY A 245 -2.93 17.46 -10.84
N ASP A 246 -3.93 18.32 -11.06
CA ASP A 246 -4.87 18.15 -12.17
C ASP A 246 -4.19 18.23 -13.53
N GLU A 247 -3.22 19.13 -13.69
CA GLU A 247 -2.44 19.28 -14.93
C GLU A 247 -1.68 17.99 -15.27
N LEU A 248 -1.14 17.30 -14.26
CA LEU A 248 -0.46 16.01 -14.45
C LEU A 248 -1.44 14.93 -14.92
N ILE A 249 -2.62 14.84 -14.30
CA ILE A 249 -3.63 13.84 -14.65
C ILE A 249 -4.20 14.09 -16.04
N TYR A 250 -4.51 15.34 -16.39
CA TYR A 250 -4.98 15.69 -17.73
C TYR A 250 -3.94 15.39 -18.81
N ALA A 251 -2.66 15.65 -18.54
CA ALA A 251 -1.59 15.28 -19.47
C ALA A 251 -1.47 13.76 -19.66
N LEU A 252 -1.67 12.95 -18.60
CA LEU A 252 -1.71 11.49 -18.70
C LEU A 252 -2.91 10.99 -19.52
N ILE A 253 -4.09 11.61 -19.34
CA ILE A 253 -5.28 11.31 -20.13
C ILE A 253 -5.04 11.65 -21.61
N GLU A 254 -4.48 12.82 -21.90
CA GLU A 254 -4.16 13.26 -23.26
C GLU A 254 -3.12 12.34 -23.93
N ALA A 255 -2.20 11.79 -23.14
CA ALA A 255 -1.25 10.77 -23.59
C ALA A 255 -1.90 9.40 -23.89
N GLY A 256 -3.23 9.31 -23.98
CA GLY A 256 -3.94 8.15 -24.50
C GLY A 256 -4.45 7.19 -23.43
N GLY A 257 -5.01 7.72 -22.34
CA GLY A 257 -5.59 6.95 -21.22
C GLY A 257 -6.40 5.71 -21.65
N HIS A 258 -6.52 4.73 -20.76
CA HIS A 258 -7.11 3.42 -21.08
C HIS A 258 -8.65 3.40 -21.19
N ASP A 259 -9.31 4.55 -21.18
CA ASP A 259 -10.77 4.65 -21.32
C ASP A 259 -11.16 4.60 -22.81
N GLN A 260 -11.59 3.44 -23.28
CA GLN A 260 -11.90 3.22 -24.70
C GLN A 260 -13.03 4.12 -25.24
N ASP A 261 -13.91 4.63 -24.37
CA ASP A 261 -14.98 5.55 -24.79
C ASP A 261 -14.43 6.90 -25.27
N TRP A 262 -13.21 7.25 -24.86
CA TRP A 262 -12.58 8.56 -25.10
C TRP A 262 -11.23 8.47 -25.81
N LEU A 263 -10.67 7.26 -25.95
CA LEU A 263 -9.40 7.04 -26.65
C LEU A 263 -9.60 7.11 -28.17
N THR A 264 -9.04 8.15 -28.78
CA THR A 264 -9.07 8.33 -30.23
C THR A 264 -7.88 7.68 -30.92
N GLU A 265 -8.06 7.28 -32.19
CA GLU A 265 -6.95 6.78 -33.02
C GLU A 265 -5.82 7.82 -33.15
N GLU A 266 -6.14 9.12 -33.18
CA GLU A 266 -5.17 10.21 -33.26
C GLU A 266 -4.30 10.30 -32.00
N GLN A 267 -4.90 10.15 -30.81
CA GLN A 267 -4.15 10.09 -29.55
C GLN A 267 -3.23 8.87 -29.51
N LEU A 268 -3.75 7.70 -29.89
CA LEU A 268 -2.96 6.46 -29.96
C LEU A 268 -1.79 6.57 -30.94
N ALA A 269 -2.01 7.16 -32.12
CA ALA A 269 -1.00 7.34 -33.15
C ALA A 269 0.07 8.39 -32.80
N ARG A 270 -0.27 9.40 -31.99
CA ARG A 270 0.65 10.46 -31.54
C ARG A 270 1.43 10.12 -30.28
N ASN A 271 0.99 9.11 -29.52
CA ASN A 271 1.63 8.73 -28.27
C ASN A 271 3.12 8.38 -28.48
N PRO A 272 4.05 9.02 -27.73
CA PRO A 272 5.48 8.84 -27.89
C PRO A 272 6.04 7.57 -27.22
N VAL A 273 5.30 6.94 -26.29
CA VAL A 273 5.72 5.75 -25.55
C VAL A 273 5.14 4.50 -26.22
N ARG A 274 5.98 3.87 -27.05
CA ARG A 274 5.60 2.78 -27.94
C ARG A 274 6.62 1.66 -27.83
N ILE A 275 6.15 0.42 -27.77
CA ILE A 275 6.98 -0.77 -27.66
C ILE A 275 6.86 -1.55 -28.97
N PRO A 276 7.95 -1.68 -29.75
CA PRO A 276 7.93 -2.50 -30.96
C PRO A 276 7.55 -3.95 -30.64
N ALA A 277 6.66 -4.56 -31.43
CA ALA A 277 6.24 -5.94 -31.23
C ALA A 277 7.41 -6.94 -31.30
N ALA A 278 8.47 -6.63 -32.06
CA ALA A 278 9.69 -7.43 -32.11
C ALA A 278 10.44 -7.46 -30.76
N ASP A 279 10.52 -6.32 -30.07
CA ASP A 279 11.15 -6.23 -28.75
C ASP A 279 10.33 -6.97 -27.70
N TYR A 280 9.00 -6.76 -27.72
CA TYR A 280 8.11 -7.48 -26.83
C TYR A 280 8.20 -9.01 -27.04
N ARG A 281 8.15 -9.51 -28.28
CA ARG A 281 8.27 -10.95 -28.57
C ARG A 281 9.56 -11.54 -28.00
N ARG A 282 10.70 -10.87 -28.17
CA ARG A 282 11.99 -11.32 -27.64
C ARG A 282 11.96 -11.47 -26.11
N TRP A 283 11.34 -10.54 -25.39
CA TRP A 283 11.22 -10.64 -23.94
C TRP A 283 10.16 -11.65 -23.50
N TYR A 284 9.07 -11.75 -24.26
CA TYR A 284 7.96 -12.64 -24.00
C TYR A 284 8.39 -14.11 -24.14
N GLU A 285 9.19 -14.46 -25.14
CA GLU A 285 9.71 -15.82 -25.36
C GLU A 285 10.52 -16.40 -24.18
N GLN A 286 11.06 -15.52 -23.32
CA GLN A 286 11.78 -15.91 -22.11
C GLN A 286 10.85 -16.32 -20.96
N LEU A 287 9.55 -16.01 -21.04
CA LEU A 287 8.58 -16.37 -20.02
C LEU A 287 8.28 -17.87 -20.04
N PRO A 288 7.95 -18.47 -18.88
CA PRO A 288 7.62 -19.88 -18.81
C PRO A 288 6.49 -20.25 -19.75
N ARG A 289 6.66 -21.38 -20.43
CA ARG A 289 5.73 -21.87 -21.46
C ARG A 289 4.28 -21.91 -20.98
N GLY A 290 4.02 -22.44 -19.78
CA GLY A 290 2.66 -22.54 -19.25
C GLY A 290 1.99 -21.17 -19.01
N LEU A 291 2.75 -20.12 -18.67
CA LEU A 291 2.20 -18.78 -18.60
C LEU A 291 1.88 -18.24 -20.00
N ARG A 292 2.76 -18.46 -20.96
CA ARG A 292 2.55 -18.04 -22.36
C ARG A 292 1.33 -18.69 -22.99
N GLU A 293 1.17 -19.99 -22.78
CA GLU A 293 0.01 -20.74 -23.29
C GLU A 293 -1.31 -20.17 -22.75
N ARG A 294 -1.39 -19.87 -21.44
CA ARG A 294 -2.57 -19.24 -20.86
C ARG A 294 -2.83 -17.84 -21.43
N VAL A 295 -1.78 -17.01 -21.55
CA VAL A 295 -1.91 -15.67 -22.13
C VAL A 295 -2.41 -15.77 -23.57
N GLU A 296 -1.83 -16.66 -24.38
CA GLU A 296 -2.20 -16.82 -25.79
C GLU A 296 -3.61 -17.38 -26.00
N GLU A 297 -4.07 -18.25 -25.10
CA GLU A 297 -5.44 -18.76 -25.10
C GLU A 297 -6.47 -17.63 -24.92
N HIS A 298 -6.18 -16.64 -24.08
CA HIS A 298 -7.12 -15.56 -23.75
C HIS A 298 -6.94 -14.30 -24.63
N TRP A 299 -5.70 -14.03 -25.06
CA TRP A 299 -5.33 -12.76 -25.68
C TRP A 299 -4.72 -12.90 -27.08
N GLY A 300 -4.70 -14.13 -27.62
CA GLY A 300 -4.13 -14.43 -28.93
C GLY A 300 -2.59 -14.44 -28.93
N PRO A 301 -1.94 -14.58 -30.09
CA PRO A 301 -0.48 -14.54 -30.17
C PRO A 301 0.06 -13.12 -29.90
N PRO A 302 1.31 -12.98 -29.40
CA PRO A 302 1.94 -11.67 -29.22
C PRO A 302 2.06 -10.93 -30.57
N PRO A 303 1.84 -9.59 -30.62
CA PRO A 303 1.65 -8.65 -29.50
C PRO A 303 0.20 -8.51 -29.00
N GLY A 304 -0.72 -9.37 -29.42
CA GLY A 304 -2.15 -9.23 -29.17
C GLY A 304 -2.81 -8.10 -29.98
N GLU A 305 -3.95 -7.64 -29.48
CA GLU A 305 -4.77 -6.60 -30.14
C GLU A 305 -4.98 -5.35 -29.28
N LEU A 306 -4.83 -5.46 -27.95
CA LEU A 306 -5.07 -4.34 -27.02
C LEU A 306 -4.00 -3.25 -27.15
N PHE A 307 -4.44 -2.04 -27.48
CA PHE A 307 -3.60 -0.84 -27.64
C PHE A 307 -2.43 -1.05 -28.61
N VAL A 308 -2.64 -1.84 -29.67
CA VAL A 308 -1.64 -2.06 -30.72
C VAL A 308 -1.94 -1.18 -31.92
N ASP A 309 -1.02 -0.28 -32.25
CA ASP A 309 -1.07 0.51 -33.47
C ASP A 309 -0.17 -0.11 -34.55
N ARG A 310 -0.72 -0.25 -35.76
CA ARG A 310 -0.04 -0.82 -36.94
C ARG A 310 0.16 0.22 -38.05
N GLY A 311 -0.07 1.50 -37.76
CA GLY A 311 0.06 2.58 -38.74
C GLY A 311 1.51 2.87 -39.15
N ARG A 312 2.48 2.67 -38.25
CA ARG A 312 3.92 2.92 -38.52
C ARG A 312 4.71 1.65 -38.84
N ASP A 313 4.40 0.58 -38.13
CA ASP A 313 5.03 -0.74 -38.30
C ASP A 313 3.93 -1.77 -38.54
N PRO A 314 3.94 -2.51 -39.67
CA PRO A 314 2.97 -3.56 -39.93
C PRO A 314 3.01 -4.71 -38.91
N ASP A 315 4.15 -4.95 -38.24
CA ASP A 315 4.27 -5.94 -37.16
C ASP A 315 3.61 -5.44 -35.86
N GLY A 316 3.37 -4.13 -35.74
CA GLY A 316 2.66 -3.48 -34.65
C GLY A 316 3.55 -2.90 -33.54
N GLU A 317 3.04 -1.86 -32.90
CA GLU A 317 3.62 -1.23 -31.72
C GLU A 317 2.59 -1.17 -30.60
N ILE A 318 2.94 -1.67 -29.42
CA ILE A 318 2.10 -1.61 -28.22
C ILE A 318 2.26 -0.22 -27.61
N VAL A 319 1.16 0.50 -27.42
CA VAL A 319 1.14 1.90 -26.97
C VAL A 319 0.82 1.99 -25.47
N LEU A 320 1.59 2.78 -24.72
CA LEU A 320 1.40 2.95 -23.27
C LEU A 320 0.90 4.36 -22.94
N ALA A 321 -0.14 4.47 -22.11
CA ALA A 321 -0.60 5.76 -21.56
C ALA A 321 0.42 6.27 -20.53
N ALA A 322 1.44 7.00 -21.01
CA ALA A 322 2.59 7.37 -20.22
C ALA A 322 3.24 8.70 -20.68
N LEU A 323 3.85 9.38 -19.72
CA LEU A 323 4.65 10.58 -19.90
C LEU A 323 6.10 10.26 -19.57
N ARG A 324 7.04 10.60 -20.46
CA ARG A 324 8.48 10.42 -20.24
C ARG A 324 9.19 11.77 -20.19
N HIS A 325 9.85 12.07 -19.07
CA HIS A 325 10.54 13.34 -18.82
C HIS A 325 11.87 13.08 -18.12
N GLY A 326 13.00 13.37 -18.79
CA GLY A 326 14.33 13.03 -18.27
C GLY A 326 14.47 11.53 -18.01
N ASN A 327 14.83 11.18 -16.77
CA ASN A 327 14.92 9.81 -16.27
C ASN A 327 13.63 9.34 -15.54
N LEU A 328 12.53 10.05 -15.68
CA LEU A 328 11.22 9.68 -15.13
C LEU A 328 10.28 9.16 -16.22
N LEU A 329 9.58 8.08 -15.89
CA LEU A 329 8.38 7.63 -16.58
C LEU A 329 7.20 7.74 -15.61
N VAL A 330 6.15 8.47 -15.97
CA VAL A 330 4.86 8.45 -15.24
C VAL A 330 3.86 7.71 -16.12
N LEU A 331 3.19 6.69 -15.61
CA LEU A 331 2.24 5.91 -16.39
C LEU A 331 0.99 5.54 -15.61
N ILE A 332 -0.11 5.38 -16.35
CA ILE A 332 -1.30 4.72 -15.85
C ILE A 332 -1.02 3.21 -15.86
N GLN A 333 -1.33 2.53 -14.78
CA GLN A 333 -1.17 1.09 -14.71
C GLN A 333 -2.01 0.41 -15.81
N PRO A 334 -1.43 -0.53 -16.58
CA PRO A 334 -2.19 -1.27 -17.59
C PRO A 334 -3.44 -1.95 -17.00
N PRO A 335 -4.52 -2.04 -17.79
CA PRO A 335 -5.78 -2.61 -17.34
C PRO A 335 -5.66 -4.11 -17.12
N ARG A 336 -6.46 -4.63 -16.17
CA ARG A 336 -6.48 -6.05 -15.81
C ARG A 336 -7.02 -6.97 -16.91
N GLY A 337 -7.87 -6.45 -17.82
CA GLY A 337 -8.46 -7.17 -18.95
C GLY A 337 -9.96 -7.49 -18.85
N PHE A 338 -10.59 -7.35 -17.68
CA PHE A 338 -12.00 -7.72 -17.50
C PHE A 338 -12.98 -6.84 -18.28
N GLY A 339 -12.64 -5.57 -18.56
CA GLY A 339 -13.48 -4.71 -19.41
C GLY A 339 -13.45 -5.13 -20.87
N GLU A 340 -12.30 -5.64 -21.30
CA GLU A 340 -12.01 -6.09 -22.66
C GLU A 340 -12.50 -7.52 -22.92
N ASN A 341 -12.68 -8.33 -21.87
CA ASN A 341 -13.35 -9.62 -21.92
C ASN A 341 -14.45 -9.72 -20.83
N PRO A 342 -15.64 -9.12 -21.05
CA PRO A 342 -16.72 -9.14 -20.07
C PRO A 342 -17.24 -10.54 -19.71
N VAL A 343 -17.05 -11.53 -20.59
CA VAL A 343 -17.43 -12.92 -20.33
C VAL A 343 -16.54 -13.54 -19.24
N ALA A 344 -15.25 -13.16 -19.20
CA ALA A 344 -14.32 -13.61 -18.17
C ALA A 344 -14.76 -13.20 -16.75
N ILE A 345 -15.50 -12.09 -16.60
CA ILE A 345 -16.06 -11.67 -15.31
C ILE A 345 -16.94 -12.78 -14.69
N TYR A 346 -17.65 -13.55 -15.52
CA TYR A 346 -18.57 -14.59 -15.05
C TYR A 346 -17.94 -15.97 -14.92
N HIS A 347 -16.85 -16.23 -15.64
CA HIS A 347 -16.35 -17.59 -15.86
C HIS A 347 -14.88 -17.79 -15.53
N ASP A 348 -14.11 -16.72 -15.37
CA ASP A 348 -12.66 -16.80 -15.29
C ASP A 348 -12.08 -15.79 -14.27
N PRO A 349 -12.08 -16.13 -12.96
CA PRO A 349 -11.41 -15.32 -11.95
C PRO A 349 -9.88 -15.28 -12.15
N ASP A 350 -9.31 -16.24 -12.89
CA ASP A 350 -7.88 -16.44 -13.08
C ASP A 350 -7.36 -15.89 -14.43
N LEU A 351 -8.14 -15.00 -15.06
CA LEU A 351 -7.81 -14.36 -16.34
C LEU A 351 -6.33 -13.91 -16.36
N PRO A 352 -5.46 -14.37 -17.26
CA PRO A 352 -4.06 -13.96 -17.26
C PRO A 352 -3.90 -12.47 -17.64
N PRO A 353 -2.78 -11.80 -17.30
CA PRO A 353 -2.49 -10.46 -17.79
C PRO A 353 -2.42 -10.46 -19.33
N SER A 354 -2.85 -9.36 -19.95
CA SER A 354 -2.77 -9.20 -21.40
C SER A 354 -1.33 -8.98 -21.89
N HIS A 355 -1.13 -9.08 -23.20
CA HIS A 355 0.15 -8.71 -23.83
C HIS A 355 0.55 -7.26 -23.54
N HIS A 356 -0.41 -6.33 -23.54
CA HIS A 356 -0.19 -4.91 -23.20
C HIS A 356 0.35 -4.76 -21.77
N TYR A 357 -0.26 -5.47 -20.81
CA TYR A 357 0.18 -5.48 -19.41
C TYR A 357 1.62 -5.98 -19.27
N LEU A 358 1.90 -7.16 -19.83
CA LEU A 358 3.23 -7.75 -19.77
C LEU A 358 4.27 -6.88 -20.48
N ALA A 359 3.94 -6.34 -21.65
CA ALA A 359 4.83 -5.46 -22.41
C ALA A 359 5.23 -4.23 -21.60
N ALA A 360 4.29 -3.59 -20.89
CA ALA A 360 4.57 -2.41 -20.09
C ALA A 360 5.66 -2.67 -19.03
N TYR A 361 5.47 -3.67 -18.17
CA TYR A 361 6.45 -3.94 -17.11
C TYR A 361 7.75 -4.53 -17.64
N ARG A 362 7.71 -5.35 -18.71
CA ARG A 362 8.93 -5.86 -19.35
C ARG A 362 9.74 -4.74 -19.99
N TRP A 363 9.09 -3.76 -20.62
CA TRP A 363 9.75 -2.58 -21.17
C TRP A 363 10.33 -1.68 -20.08
N ILE A 364 9.60 -1.48 -18.97
CA ILE A 364 10.11 -0.76 -17.79
C ILE A 364 11.40 -1.42 -17.27
N ALA A 365 11.41 -2.74 -17.16
CA ALA A 365 12.53 -3.51 -16.61
C ALA A 365 13.72 -3.66 -17.57
N ALA A 366 13.47 -3.78 -18.86
CA ALA A 366 14.49 -4.03 -19.89
C ALA A 366 15.44 -2.84 -20.01
N ARG A 367 16.74 -3.10 -20.18
CA ARG A 367 17.76 -2.04 -20.26
C ARG A 367 17.55 -1.20 -21.53
N ALA A 368 17.98 0.06 -21.51
CA ALA A 368 17.92 0.91 -22.70
C ALA A 368 18.71 0.38 -23.90
N GLY A 369 19.81 -0.35 -23.66
CA GLY A 369 20.54 -1.04 -24.74
C GLY A 369 19.76 -2.19 -25.37
N ASP A 370 18.76 -2.74 -24.66
CA ASP A 370 17.92 -3.85 -25.10
C ASP A 370 16.54 -3.39 -25.60
N GLY A 371 16.33 -2.09 -25.78
CA GLY A 371 15.06 -1.50 -26.26
C GLY A 371 14.08 -1.08 -25.15
N GLY A 372 14.45 -1.21 -23.88
CA GLY A 372 13.59 -0.84 -22.74
C GLY A 372 13.82 0.56 -22.18
N PHE A 373 13.05 0.91 -21.14
CA PHE A 373 13.28 2.13 -20.36
C PHE A 373 14.47 1.98 -19.40
N GLY A 374 14.60 0.81 -18.79
CA GLY A 374 15.66 0.46 -17.86
C GLY A 374 15.51 1.17 -16.52
N ALA A 375 14.34 1.06 -15.91
CA ALA A 375 14.10 1.58 -14.57
C ALA A 375 15.04 0.92 -13.56
N ASP A 376 15.56 1.72 -12.65
CA ASP A 376 16.29 1.27 -11.47
C ASP A 376 15.31 0.88 -10.36
N ALA A 377 14.17 1.58 -10.25
CA ALA A 377 13.08 1.26 -9.33
C ALA A 377 11.71 1.67 -9.89
N VAL A 378 10.67 1.03 -9.39
CA VAL A 378 9.26 1.36 -9.64
C VAL A 378 8.64 1.91 -8.36
N VAL A 379 7.83 2.96 -8.49
CA VAL A 379 6.98 3.49 -7.43
C VAL A 379 5.53 3.28 -7.83
N HIS A 380 4.79 2.45 -7.11
CA HIS A 380 3.32 2.42 -7.23
C HIS A 380 2.75 3.43 -6.25
N LEU A 381 2.00 4.42 -6.73
CA LEU A 381 1.47 5.46 -5.86
C LEU A 381 -0.01 5.23 -5.54
N GLY A 382 -0.27 4.84 -4.29
CA GLY A 382 -1.60 4.71 -3.73
C GLY A 382 -2.19 3.29 -3.79
N LYS A 383 -2.85 2.91 -2.70
CA LYS A 383 -3.59 1.65 -2.54
C LYS A 383 -4.80 1.58 -3.49
N HIS A 384 -4.94 0.60 -4.36
CA HIS A 384 -3.94 -0.40 -4.73
C HIS A 384 -3.93 -0.55 -6.25
N GLY A 385 -2.76 -0.91 -6.77
CA GLY A 385 -2.59 -1.42 -8.10
C GLY A 385 -3.11 -2.85 -8.23
N ASN A 386 -2.97 -3.42 -9.41
CA ASN A 386 -3.47 -4.75 -9.74
C ASN A 386 -2.36 -5.80 -9.93
N LEU A 387 -1.08 -5.44 -9.82
CA LEU A 387 0.07 -6.32 -10.09
C LEU A 387 0.17 -7.45 -9.07
N GLU A 388 0.09 -7.09 -7.80
CA GLU A 388 0.11 -7.98 -6.65
C GLU A 388 -1.14 -8.86 -6.54
N TRP A 389 -2.13 -8.64 -7.41
CA TRP A 389 -3.39 -9.39 -7.53
C TRP A 389 -3.50 -10.20 -8.82
N LEU A 390 -2.47 -10.20 -9.67
CA LEU A 390 -2.47 -11.05 -10.86
C LEU A 390 -2.48 -12.54 -10.49
N PRO A 391 -2.96 -13.44 -11.38
CA PRO A 391 -3.06 -14.87 -11.11
C PRO A 391 -1.71 -15.53 -10.81
N GLY A 392 -1.74 -16.49 -9.90
CA GLY A 392 -0.55 -17.23 -9.44
C GLY A 392 -0.66 -17.53 -7.95
N LYS A 393 0.40 -18.11 -7.38
CA LYS A 393 0.40 -18.57 -5.98
C LYS A 393 0.08 -17.45 -4.99
N ASN A 394 -0.51 -17.78 -3.84
CA ASN A 394 -0.86 -16.79 -2.80
C ASN A 394 0.37 -16.11 -2.19
N ALA A 395 1.47 -16.86 -2.04
CA ALA A 395 2.80 -16.34 -1.73
C ALA A 395 3.87 -17.28 -2.30
N ALA A 396 5.16 -16.98 -2.08
CA ALA A 396 6.27 -17.82 -2.53
C ALA A 396 6.21 -18.12 -4.04
N LEU A 397 6.20 -17.04 -4.83
CA LEU A 397 5.89 -17.08 -6.25
C LEU A 397 6.87 -17.94 -7.08
N SER A 398 6.31 -18.66 -8.05
CA SER A 398 7.05 -19.36 -9.09
C SER A 398 7.25 -18.48 -10.32
N ALA A 399 8.11 -18.90 -11.24
CA ALA A 399 8.31 -18.21 -12.52
C ALA A 399 7.01 -18.11 -13.34
N GLY A 400 6.09 -19.06 -13.16
CA GLY A 400 4.81 -19.12 -13.85
C GLY A 400 3.73 -18.22 -13.26
N CYS A 401 4.02 -17.55 -12.13
CA CYS A 401 3.10 -16.59 -11.51
C CYS A 401 3.19 -15.25 -12.26
N ALA A 402 2.03 -14.67 -12.58
CA ALA A 402 1.98 -13.43 -13.36
C ALA A 402 2.66 -12.22 -12.68
N PRO A 403 2.57 -12.02 -11.34
CA PRO A 403 3.30 -10.93 -10.69
C PRO A 403 4.83 -11.05 -10.86
N ASP A 404 5.38 -12.27 -10.74
CA ASP A 404 6.82 -12.54 -10.92
C ASP A 404 7.26 -12.26 -12.37
N ALA A 405 6.46 -12.70 -13.34
CA ALA A 405 6.74 -12.50 -14.76
C ALA A 405 6.70 -11.02 -15.17
N ALA A 406 5.77 -10.25 -14.60
CA ALA A 406 5.63 -8.82 -14.86
C ALA A 406 6.74 -8.00 -14.19
N LEU A 407 6.85 -8.06 -12.86
CA LEU A 407 7.76 -7.19 -12.10
C LEU A 407 9.23 -7.61 -12.23
N GLY A 408 9.49 -8.91 -12.25
CA GLY A 408 10.84 -9.45 -12.29
C GLY A 408 11.66 -9.06 -11.05
N ASP A 409 12.88 -8.57 -11.28
CA ASP A 409 13.82 -8.18 -10.20
C ASP A 409 13.66 -6.71 -9.77
N LEU A 410 12.75 -5.95 -10.38
CA LEU A 410 12.63 -4.51 -10.14
C LEU A 410 12.30 -4.24 -8.67
N PRO A 411 13.09 -3.40 -7.97
CA PRO A 411 12.70 -2.85 -6.68
C PRO A 411 11.37 -2.10 -6.82
N LEU A 412 10.40 -2.46 -5.99
CA LEU A 412 9.08 -1.82 -5.92
C LEU A 412 8.97 -1.06 -4.59
N VAL A 413 8.87 0.26 -4.66
CA VAL A 413 8.54 1.13 -3.53
C VAL A 413 7.06 1.47 -3.61
N TYR A 414 6.35 1.43 -2.49
CA TYR A 414 4.90 1.51 -2.52
C TYR A 414 4.36 2.30 -1.33
N PRO A 415 4.06 3.61 -1.52
CA PRO A 415 3.29 4.36 -0.55
C PRO A 415 1.91 3.71 -0.31
N PHE A 416 1.63 3.36 0.94
CA PHE A 416 0.45 2.58 1.30
C PHE A 416 -0.26 3.12 2.53
N LEU A 417 -1.58 2.97 2.62
CA LEU A 417 -2.35 3.48 3.75
C LEU A 417 -2.10 2.63 5.01
N VAL A 418 -1.72 3.29 6.12
CA VAL A 418 -1.31 2.62 7.38
C VAL A 418 -2.36 1.68 7.97
N ASN A 419 -3.66 2.00 7.85
CA ASN A 419 -4.76 1.21 8.41
C ASN A 419 -5.31 0.14 7.45
N ASP A 420 -4.63 -0.13 6.32
CA ASP A 420 -4.97 -1.20 5.37
C ASP A 420 -3.89 -2.29 5.28
N PRO A 421 -3.53 -2.95 6.40
CA PRO A 421 -2.39 -3.87 6.46
C PRO A 421 -2.58 -5.12 5.59
N GLY A 422 -3.83 -5.59 5.41
CA GLY A 422 -4.11 -6.82 4.64
C GLY A 422 -3.66 -6.71 3.19
N GLU A 423 -4.01 -5.61 2.52
CA GLU A 423 -3.66 -5.40 1.11
C GLU A 423 -2.20 -4.99 0.94
N GLY A 424 -1.65 -4.18 1.86
CA GLY A 424 -0.22 -3.87 1.85
C GLY A 424 0.63 -5.13 1.98
N THR A 425 0.20 -6.07 2.83
CA THR A 425 0.86 -7.37 3.00
C THR A 425 0.82 -8.21 1.72
N GLN A 426 -0.25 -8.14 0.94
CA GLN A 426 -0.31 -8.80 -0.37
C GLN A 426 0.79 -8.29 -1.31
N ALA A 427 1.00 -6.97 -1.37
CA ALA A 427 2.07 -6.36 -2.14
C ALA A 427 3.47 -6.78 -1.64
N LYS A 428 3.69 -6.84 -0.32
CA LYS A 428 4.95 -7.33 0.26
C LYS A 428 5.25 -8.77 -0.17
N ARG A 429 4.24 -9.65 -0.15
CA ARG A 429 4.41 -11.11 -0.33
C ARG A 429 4.35 -11.59 -1.79
N ARG A 430 3.70 -10.83 -2.68
CA ARG A 430 3.54 -11.19 -4.10
C ARG A 430 4.26 -10.25 -5.07
N ALA A 431 4.86 -9.17 -4.59
CA ALA A 431 5.58 -8.21 -5.44
C ALA A 431 6.84 -7.66 -4.78
N HIS A 432 7.36 -8.32 -3.73
CA HIS A 432 8.55 -7.91 -2.95
C HIS A 432 8.58 -6.41 -2.63
N ALA A 433 7.40 -5.85 -2.33
CA ALA A 433 7.23 -4.42 -2.16
C ALA A 433 7.89 -3.90 -0.88
N THR A 434 8.57 -2.76 -1.00
CA THR A 434 9.00 -1.92 0.12
C THR A 434 7.89 -0.92 0.39
N LEU A 435 7.04 -1.21 1.39
CA LEU A 435 5.99 -0.27 1.78
C LEU A 435 6.59 0.92 2.50
N VAL A 436 6.08 2.11 2.19
CA VAL A 436 6.28 3.33 2.96
C VAL A 436 4.90 3.78 3.37
N ASP A 437 4.49 3.49 4.60
CA ASP A 437 3.14 3.80 5.01
C ASP A 437 2.91 5.32 5.11
N HIS A 438 1.66 5.72 4.93
CA HIS A 438 1.24 7.11 5.07
C HIS A 438 0.01 7.21 5.96
N LEU A 439 -0.22 8.41 6.49
CA LEU A 439 -1.29 8.69 7.42
C LEU A 439 -2.66 8.50 6.76
N VAL A 440 -3.67 8.25 7.60
CA VAL A 440 -5.08 8.37 7.21
C VAL A 440 -5.41 9.79 6.75
N PRO A 441 -6.46 9.98 5.93
CA PRO A 441 -6.95 11.32 5.62
C PRO A 441 -7.37 12.06 6.90
N PRO A 442 -7.46 13.40 6.86
CA PRO A 442 -8.08 14.18 7.92
C PRO A 442 -9.46 13.61 8.28
N MET A 443 -9.72 13.45 9.57
CA MET A 443 -10.98 12.94 10.11
C MET A 443 -11.71 14.07 10.83
N ALA A 444 -13.03 14.08 10.76
CA ALA A 444 -13.87 15.00 11.53
C ALA A 444 -15.17 14.31 11.97
N ARG A 445 -15.85 14.91 12.96
CA ARG A 445 -17.22 14.57 13.33
C ARG A 445 -18.15 14.94 12.16
N ALA A 446 -19.13 14.09 11.86
CA ALA A 446 -20.03 14.28 10.72
C ALA A 446 -20.92 15.52 10.85
N GLU A 447 -21.31 15.86 12.09
CA GLU A 447 -22.22 16.95 12.42
C GLU A 447 -23.63 16.82 11.80
N SER A 448 -24.56 17.65 12.27
CA SER A 448 -25.92 17.72 11.73
C SER A 448 -25.99 18.74 10.59
N TYR A 449 -26.69 18.42 9.50
CA TYR A 449 -26.97 19.37 8.41
C TYR A 449 -28.37 19.23 7.83
N GLY A 450 -28.84 20.26 7.14
CA GLY A 450 -30.12 20.24 6.42
C GLY A 450 -31.30 19.82 7.30
N ASP A 451 -32.04 18.79 6.86
CA ASP A 451 -33.21 18.27 7.56
C ASP A 451 -32.90 17.59 8.90
N ILE A 452 -31.72 17.00 9.04
CA ILE A 452 -31.26 16.37 10.28
C ILE A 452 -31.09 17.44 11.37
N ALA A 453 -30.46 18.57 11.03
CA ALA A 453 -30.34 19.71 11.95
C ALA A 453 -31.70 20.34 12.29
N ARG A 454 -32.64 20.39 11.34
CA ARG A 454 -34.02 20.83 11.62
C ARG A 454 -34.76 19.88 12.56
N LEU A 455 -34.55 18.58 12.39
CA LEU A 455 -35.16 17.56 13.25
C LEU A 455 -34.63 17.67 14.68
N GLU A 456 -33.33 17.88 14.84
CA GLU A 456 -32.68 18.14 16.13
C GLU A 456 -33.34 19.31 16.87
N GLN A 457 -33.56 20.44 16.18
CA GLN A 457 -34.26 21.61 16.74
C GLN A 457 -35.70 21.29 17.18
N LEU A 458 -36.42 20.48 16.41
CA LEU A 458 -37.78 20.07 16.76
C LEU A 458 -37.81 19.13 17.96
N LEU A 459 -36.78 18.30 18.17
CA LEU A 459 -36.66 17.47 19.39
C LEU A 459 -36.36 18.31 20.63
N ASP A 460 -35.52 19.34 20.51
CA ASP A 460 -35.27 20.28 21.62
C ASP A 460 -36.55 21.08 21.98
N GLU A 461 -37.29 21.51 20.97
CA GLU A 461 -38.60 22.15 21.15
C GLU A 461 -39.61 21.18 21.78
N TYR A 462 -39.60 19.92 21.35
CA TYR A 462 -40.42 18.86 21.92
C TYR A 462 -40.17 18.69 23.43
N ALA A 463 -38.90 18.57 23.84
CA ALA A 463 -38.51 18.40 25.23
C ALA A 463 -38.97 19.60 26.08
N SER A 464 -38.78 20.81 25.55
CA SER A 464 -39.21 22.06 26.20
C SER A 464 -40.74 22.14 26.37
N ILE A 465 -41.49 21.81 25.31
CA ILE A 465 -42.97 21.80 25.34
C ILE A 465 -43.48 20.72 26.29
N SER A 466 -42.87 19.53 26.31
CA SER A 466 -43.24 18.44 27.21
C SER A 466 -43.16 18.86 28.68
N ALA A 467 -42.16 19.66 29.05
CA ALA A 467 -41.99 20.16 30.40
C ALA A 467 -42.88 21.37 30.74
N MET A 468 -43.15 22.26 29.77
CA MET A 468 -43.77 23.57 30.03
C MET A 468 -45.24 23.70 29.61
N ASP A 469 -45.66 23.07 28.52
CA ASP A 469 -47.00 23.21 27.95
C ASP A 469 -47.45 21.92 27.21
N PRO A 470 -47.75 20.83 27.94
CA PRO A 470 -48.08 19.52 27.35
C PRO A 470 -49.27 19.55 26.39
N ALA A 471 -50.17 20.55 26.50
CA ALA A 471 -51.32 20.70 25.62
C ALA A 471 -50.91 20.95 24.15
N LYS A 472 -49.68 21.39 23.89
CA LYS A 472 -49.14 21.63 22.55
C LYS A 472 -48.41 20.43 21.94
N LEU A 473 -48.19 19.35 22.69
CA LEU A 473 -47.48 18.15 22.21
C LEU A 473 -48.01 17.61 20.87
N PRO A 474 -49.34 17.49 20.63
CA PRO A 474 -49.82 16.96 19.35
C PRO A 474 -49.38 17.77 18.12
N ALA A 475 -49.20 19.09 18.27
CA ALA A 475 -48.77 19.96 17.17
C ALA A 475 -47.28 19.75 16.82
N ILE A 476 -46.41 19.66 17.83
CA ILE A 476 -44.98 19.41 17.60
C ILE A 476 -44.73 17.97 17.09
N ARG A 477 -45.48 16.97 17.59
CA ARG A 477 -45.43 15.59 17.08
C ARG A 477 -45.78 15.52 15.58
N ALA A 478 -46.81 16.27 15.16
CA ALA A 478 -47.20 16.35 13.76
C ALA A 478 -46.13 17.01 12.88
N GLN A 479 -45.45 18.05 13.39
CA GLN A 479 -44.34 18.70 12.69
C GLN A 479 -43.14 17.76 12.54
N ILE A 480 -42.74 17.09 13.64
CA ILE A 480 -41.67 16.09 13.62
C ILE A 480 -41.97 14.99 12.61
N TRP A 481 -43.17 14.40 12.65
CA TRP A 481 -43.55 13.35 11.70
C TRP A 481 -43.57 13.83 10.24
N THR A 482 -44.06 15.05 10.01
CA THR A 482 -44.08 15.64 8.66
C THR A 482 -42.67 15.82 8.13
N LEU A 483 -41.74 16.28 8.97
CA LEU A 483 -40.34 16.43 8.61
C LEU A 483 -39.70 15.07 8.29
N ILE A 484 -39.90 14.08 9.17
CA ILE A 484 -39.37 12.72 8.99
C ILE A 484 -39.81 12.13 7.64
N ARG A 485 -41.10 12.24 7.30
CA ARG A 485 -41.63 11.75 6.00
C ARG A 485 -41.13 12.56 4.81
N ALA A 486 -41.02 13.88 4.94
CA ALA A 486 -40.54 14.74 3.86
C ALA A 486 -39.06 14.50 3.55
N ALA A 487 -38.24 14.27 4.58
CA ALA A 487 -36.82 13.99 4.50
C ALA A 487 -36.50 12.50 4.24
N ARG A 488 -37.53 11.64 4.16
CA ARG A 488 -37.43 10.19 3.98
C ARG A 488 -36.73 9.43 5.11
N LEU A 489 -36.62 10.05 6.29
CA LEU A 489 -36.01 9.46 7.49
C LEU A 489 -36.85 8.32 8.08
N ASP A 490 -38.12 8.21 7.70
CA ASP A 490 -38.95 7.05 8.00
C ASP A 490 -38.34 5.75 7.48
N HIS A 491 -37.63 5.79 6.34
CA HIS A 491 -36.90 4.62 5.84
C HIS A 491 -35.68 4.30 6.72
N ASP A 492 -34.87 5.30 7.06
CA ASP A 492 -33.68 5.15 7.91
C ASP A 492 -34.02 4.64 9.31
N LEU A 493 -35.16 5.08 9.84
CA LEU A 493 -35.70 4.68 11.14
C LEU A 493 -36.54 3.38 11.09
N GLY A 494 -36.74 2.78 9.90
CA GLY A 494 -37.50 1.54 9.74
C GLY A 494 -39.00 1.64 10.06
N LEU A 495 -39.63 2.77 9.75
CA LEU A 495 -41.02 3.09 10.07
C LEU A 495 -41.92 2.99 8.83
N ASP A 496 -42.91 2.11 8.87
CA ASP A 496 -43.92 2.02 7.82
C ASP A 496 -45.04 3.07 8.00
N ASP A 497 -45.46 3.28 9.25
CA ASP A 497 -46.58 4.16 9.64
C ASP A 497 -46.19 5.06 10.83
N ARG A 498 -46.98 6.12 11.04
CA ARG A 498 -46.81 7.02 12.19
C ARG A 498 -47.13 6.26 13.49
N PRO A 499 -46.27 6.32 14.52
CA PRO A 499 -46.60 5.83 15.85
C PRO A 499 -47.85 6.50 16.41
N ASP A 500 -48.59 5.80 17.27
CA ASP A 500 -49.67 6.41 18.02
C ASP A 500 -49.14 7.42 19.06
N ASP A 501 -50.03 8.25 19.58
CA ASP A 501 -49.63 9.33 20.48
C ASP A 501 -49.08 8.81 21.83
N ASP A 502 -49.43 7.59 22.23
CA ASP A 502 -48.91 6.96 23.45
C ASP A 502 -47.50 6.35 23.24
N GLY A 503 -47.19 5.85 22.04
CA GLY A 503 -45.86 5.34 21.67
C GLY A 503 -44.92 6.37 21.04
N PHE A 504 -45.38 7.61 20.81
CA PHE A 504 -44.58 8.64 20.14
C PHE A 504 -43.36 9.07 20.98
N ASP A 505 -43.45 9.07 22.31
CA ASP A 505 -42.34 9.46 23.19
C ASP A 505 -41.19 8.45 23.13
N ASP A 506 -41.51 7.16 23.21
CA ASP A 506 -40.54 6.07 23.05
C ASP A 506 -39.92 6.08 21.65
N PHE A 507 -40.72 6.41 20.63
CA PHE A 507 -40.22 6.62 19.28
C PHE A 507 -39.21 7.77 19.21
N LEU A 508 -39.47 8.91 19.85
CA LEU A 508 -38.52 10.03 19.85
C LEU A 508 -37.21 9.70 20.56
N LEU A 509 -37.21 8.82 21.57
CA LEU A 509 -35.95 8.32 22.17
C LEU A 509 -35.12 7.54 21.15
N HIS A 510 -35.75 6.73 20.30
CA HIS A 510 -35.06 6.05 19.20
C HIS A 510 -34.49 7.04 18.17
N VAL A 511 -35.27 8.08 17.82
CA VAL A 511 -34.82 9.14 16.90
C VAL A 511 -33.63 9.92 17.48
N ASP A 512 -33.67 10.28 18.76
CA ASP A 512 -32.57 11.02 19.42
C ASP A 512 -31.29 10.19 19.45
N GLY A 513 -31.38 8.89 19.75
CA GLY A 513 -30.24 7.96 19.67
C GLY A 513 -29.66 7.86 18.25
N TRP A 514 -30.52 7.67 17.24
CA TRP A 514 -30.09 7.62 15.84
C TRP A 514 -29.43 8.94 15.39
N LEU A 515 -30.01 10.09 15.74
CA LEU A 515 -29.42 11.40 15.46
C LEU A 515 -28.06 11.57 16.13
N CYS A 516 -27.94 11.15 17.40
CA CYS A 516 -26.68 11.19 18.12
C CYS A 516 -25.60 10.35 17.42
N GLU A 517 -25.92 9.12 17.01
CA GLU A 517 -24.98 8.25 16.29
C GLU A 517 -24.54 8.84 14.95
N VAL A 518 -25.49 9.31 14.13
CA VAL A 518 -25.18 9.87 12.80
C VAL A 518 -24.36 11.15 12.93
N LYS A 519 -24.74 12.05 13.84
CA LYS A 519 -24.02 13.30 14.10
C LYS A 519 -22.62 13.04 14.64
N ASP A 520 -22.46 12.07 15.55
CA ASP A 520 -21.19 11.78 16.20
C ASP A 520 -20.26 10.85 15.41
N ALA A 521 -20.72 10.27 14.29
CA ALA A 521 -19.88 9.45 13.44
C ALA A 521 -18.60 10.18 12.97
N GLN A 522 -17.46 9.48 12.97
CA GLN A 522 -16.22 9.99 12.41
C GLN A 522 -16.17 9.71 10.90
N ILE A 523 -16.03 10.76 10.11
CA ILE A 523 -15.93 10.70 8.66
C ILE A 523 -14.63 11.35 8.19
N ARG A 524 -14.27 11.10 6.93
CA ARG A 524 -13.12 11.74 6.28
C ARG A 524 -13.53 13.16 5.88
N ASP A 525 -12.71 14.15 6.23
CA ASP A 525 -12.91 15.57 5.92
C ASP A 525 -11.86 16.07 4.90
N GLY A 526 -11.47 15.18 3.98
CA GLY A 526 -10.45 15.44 2.98
C GLY A 526 -9.69 14.18 2.57
N LEU A 527 -8.54 14.39 1.95
CA LEU A 527 -7.61 13.36 1.50
C LEU A 527 -6.21 13.67 2.04
N HIS A 528 -5.43 12.64 2.32
CA HIS A 528 -4.03 12.81 2.69
C HIS A 528 -3.19 13.20 1.47
N VAL A 529 -2.20 14.08 1.65
CA VAL A 529 -1.14 14.36 0.67
C VAL A 529 0.17 13.83 1.21
N LEU A 530 0.84 12.97 0.45
CA LEU A 530 2.05 12.29 0.90
C LEU A 530 3.13 13.28 1.39
N GLY A 531 3.63 13.05 2.60
CA GLY A 531 4.64 13.91 3.25
C GLY A 531 4.08 15.18 3.88
N GLN A 532 2.76 15.38 3.90
CA GLN A 532 2.12 16.51 4.57
C GLN A 532 1.34 16.03 5.80
N ALA A 533 1.84 16.37 6.98
CA ALA A 533 1.11 16.15 8.22
C ALA A 533 -0.05 17.15 8.31
N PRO A 534 -1.22 16.76 8.85
CA PRO A 534 -2.32 17.69 9.10
C PRO A 534 -1.87 18.80 10.06
N ALA A 535 -2.42 20.00 9.89
CA ALA A 535 -2.10 21.17 10.70
C ALA A 535 -3.36 21.97 11.04
N GLY A 536 -3.33 22.73 12.14
CA GLY A 536 -4.45 23.56 12.54
C GLY A 536 -5.73 22.74 12.75
N PRO A 537 -6.89 23.15 12.18
CA PRO A 537 -8.17 22.47 12.40
C PRO A 537 -8.16 20.98 12.04
N GLU A 538 -7.46 20.58 10.97
CA GLU A 538 -7.37 19.17 10.56
C GLU A 538 -6.63 18.33 11.60
N ARG A 539 -5.55 18.88 12.18
CA ARG A 539 -4.79 18.20 13.25
C ARG A 539 -5.60 18.09 14.52
N VAL A 540 -6.30 19.16 14.90
CA VAL A 540 -7.22 19.19 16.05
C VAL A 540 -8.28 18.11 15.89
N ASN A 541 -8.97 18.06 14.76
CA ASN A 541 -10.03 17.08 14.53
C ASN A 541 -9.50 15.64 14.52
N LEU A 542 -8.34 15.40 13.90
CA LEU A 542 -7.72 14.07 13.92
C LEU A 542 -7.32 13.64 15.34
N VAL A 543 -6.74 14.54 16.14
CA VAL A 543 -6.38 14.22 17.53
C VAL A 543 -7.63 13.96 18.37
N LEU A 544 -8.70 14.73 18.19
CA LEU A 544 -9.99 14.45 18.84
C LEU A 544 -10.51 13.05 18.49
N ALA A 545 -10.47 12.68 17.21
CA ALA A 545 -10.89 11.36 16.75
C ALA A 545 -10.06 10.24 17.39
N VAL A 546 -8.74 10.40 17.48
CA VAL A 546 -7.84 9.44 18.14
C VAL A 546 -8.15 9.35 19.63
N LEU A 547 -8.21 10.48 20.32
CA LEU A 547 -8.40 10.55 21.77
C LEU A 547 -9.80 10.14 22.23
N ARG A 548 -10.79 10.09 21.33
CA ARG A 548 -12.12 9.56 21.65
C ARG A 548 -12.09 8.08 22.04
N ALA A 549 -11.21 7.30 21.41
CA ALA A 549 -11.06 5.88 21.73
C ALA A 549 -10.30 5.68 23.06
N ARG A 550 -10.57 4.56 23.75
CA ARG A 550 -9.72 4.09 24.84
C ARG A 550 -8.36 3.72 24.29
N GLN A 551 -7.30 4.24 24.91
CA GLN A 551 -5.93 4.03 24.44
C GLN A 551 -5.30 2.87 25.18
N ILE A 552 -4.76 1.90 24.43
CA ILE A 552 -4.10 0.71 24.98
C ILE A 552 -2.64 0.74 24.55
N TRP A 553 -1.72 0.80 25.53
CA TRP A 553 -0.28 0.72 25.30
C TRP A 553 0.31 -0.54 25.93
N GLY A 554 1.17 -1.24 25.19
CA GLY A 554 1.86 -2.42 25.69
C GLY A 554 0.93 -3.56 26.10
N GLY A 555 -0.32 -3.57 25.61
CA GLY A 555 -1.38 -4.50 26.05
C GLY A 555 -1.71 -4.49 27.55
N THR A 556 -1.21 -3.51 28.31
CA THR A 556 -1.25 -3.54 29.79
C THR A 556 -1.77 -2.26 30.42
N THR A 557 -1.55 -1.11 29.77
CA THR A 557 -2.04 0.18 30.24
C THR A 557 -3.20 0.63 29.38
N ALA A 558 -4.36 0.85 30.01
CA ALA A 558 -5.54 1.41 29.36
C ALA A 558 -5.83 2.79 29.96
N LEU A 559 -5.79 3.83 29.14
CA LEU A 559 -6.35 5.13 29.50
C LEU A 559 -7.76 5.27 28.90
N PRO A 560 -8.71 5.88 29.64
CA PRO A 560 -10.01 6.19 29.08
C PRO A 560 -9.87 7.13 27.87
N GLY A 561 -10.86 7.13 26.99
CA GLY A 561 -10.96 8.17 25.96
C GLY A 561 -11.13 9.54 26.61
N LEU A 562 -10.79 10.62 25.91
CA LEU A 562 -10.81 11.99 26.45
C LEU A 562 -12.20 12.38 26.95
N ARG A 563 -13.28 12.03 26.24
CA ARG A 563 -14.65 12.32 26.68
C ARG A 563 -15.03 11.53 27.94
N GLU A 564 -14.61 10.26 28.02
CA GLU A 564 -14.77 9.44 29.23
C GLU A 564 -13.98 10.02 30.41
N ALA A 565 -12.75 10.49 30.18
CA ALA A 565 -11.94 11.19 31.18
C ALA A 565 -12.58 12.50 31.65
N LEU A 566 -13.39 13.15 30.80
CA LEU A 566 -14.17 14.35 31.13
C LEU A 566 -15.50 14.05 31.83
N GLY A 567 -15.82 12.78 32.04
CA GLY A 567 -16.99 12.30 32.79
C GLY A 567 -18.16 11.79 31.93
N LEU A 568 -17.99 11.66 30.61
CA LEU A 568 -19.03 11.10 29.73
C LEU A 568 -19.08 9.57 29.85
N ASP A 569 -20.26 9.02 30.15
CA ASP A 569 -20.54 7.61 29.92
C ASP A 569 -20.99 7.43 28.46
N GLU A 570 -20.07 7.03 27.59
CA GLU A 570 -20.32 6.81 26.15
C GLU A 570 -21.45 5.78 25.90
N SER A 571 -21.72 4.86 26.84
CA SER A 571 -22.78 3.84 26.67
C SER A 571 -24.19 4.35 26.95
N ALA A 572 -24.29 5.50 27.62
CA ALA A 572 -25.54 6.15 28.01
C ALA A 572 -25.59 7.62 27.59
N ALA A 573 -24.71 8.03 26.68
CA ALA A 573 -24.61 9.41 26.23
C ALA A 573 -25.89 9.84 25.52
N SER A 574 -26.46 10.96 25.98
CA SER A 574 -27.47 11.68 25.21
C SER A 574 -26.79 12.58 24.19
N ARG A 575 -27.53 13.03 23.17
CA ARG A 575 -27.03 13.97 22.17
C ARG A 575 -26.40 15.22 22.78
N THR A 576 -27.08 15.83 23.76
CA THR A 576 -26.59 17.04 24.44
C THR A 576 -25.36 16.75 25.31
N GLY A 577 -25.35 15.64 26.05
CA GLY A 577 -24.19 15.25 26.84
C GLY A 577 -22.95 14.94 25.99
N ALA A 578 -23.15 14.33 24.82
CA ALA A 578 -22.07 14.10 23.86
C ALA A 578 -21.52 15.42 23.29
N ASP A 579 -22.38 16.37 22.96
CA ASP A 579 -21.97 17.70 22.47
C ASP A 579 -21.18 18.49 23.53
N GLU A 580 -21.65 18.54 24.77
CA GLU A 580 -20.94 19.22 25.86
C GLU A 580 -19.54 18.61 26.12
N ALA A 581 -19.44 17.28 26.08
CA ALA A 581 -18.17 16.59 26.22
C ALA A 581 -17.24 16.83 25.03
N GLU A 582 -17.77 16.82 23.81
CA GLU A 582 -17.02 17.10 22.57
C GLU A 582 -16.50 18.55 22.56
N GLU A 583 -17.31 19.54 22.95
CA GLU A 583 -16.89 20.94 23.05
C GLU A 583 -15.76 21.13 24.06
N ARG A 584 -15.87 20.50 25.24
CA ARG A 584 -14.80 20.55 26.26
C ARG A 584 -13.53 19.84 25.79
N ALA A 585 -13.66 18.68 25.16
CA ALA A 585 -12.54 17.96 24.57
C ALA A 585 -11.85 18.80 23.49
N ARG A 586 -12.62 19.40 22.59
CA ARG A 586 -12.13 20.30 21.54
C ARG A 586 -11.37 21.48 22.12
N ALA A 587 -11.91 22.15 23.13
CA ALA A 587 -11.24 23.27 23.79
C ALA A 587 -9.89 22.87 24.39
N LEU A 588 -9.76 21.66 24.96
CA LEU A 588 -8.47 21.12 25.45
C LEU A 588 -7.48 20.86 24.31
N VAL A 589 -7.94 20.26 23.21
CA VAL A 589 -7.11 19.92 22.06
C VAL A 589 -6.65 21.18 21.32
N GLU A 590 -7.54 22.16 21.10
CA GLU A 590 -7.21 23.47 20.52
C GLU A 590 -6.21 24.23 21.41
N ALA A 591 -6.39 24.15 22.73
CA ALA A 591 -5.45 24.73 23.68
C ALA A 591 -4.05 24.10 23.60
N MET A 592 -3.95 22.79 23.34
CA MET A 592 -2.67 22.12 23.11
C MET A 592 -2.08 22.45 21.74
N GLU A 593 -2.92 22.60 20.71
CA GLU A 593 -2.51 23.08 19.38
C GLU A 593 -1.90 24.49 19.45
N GLU A 594 -2.52 25.41 20.20
CA GLU A 594 -1.98 26.77 20.46
C GLU A 594 -0.64 26.75 21.20
N ALA A 595 -0.43 25.74 22.04
CA ALA A 595 0.79 25.55 22.82
C ALA A 595 1.87 24.72 22.08
N ASP A 596 1.68 24.47 20.78
CA ASP A 596 2.56 23.64 19.94
C ASP A 596 2.85 22.26 20.55
N TRP A 597 1.83 21.69 21.20
CA TRP A 597 1.89 20.37 21.84
C TRP A 597 2.99 20.22 22.92
N ASP A 598 3.45 21.31 23.53
CA ASP A 598 4.41 21.27 24.64
C ASP A 598 3.80 20.52 25.84
N PRO A 599 4.39 19.38 26.28
CA PRO A 599 3.90 18.64 27.44
C PRO A 599 3.84 19.49 28.73
N ALA A 600 4.68 20.52 28.86
CA ALA A 600 4.66 21.42 30.02
C ALA A 600 3.40 22.31 30.08
N ALA A 601 2.68 22.49 28.97
CA ALA A 601 1.46 23.29 28.90
C ALA A 601 0.21 22.52 29.38
N VAL A 602 0.29 21.20 29.57
CA VAL A 602 -0.87 20.34 29.90
C VAL A 602 -1.59 20.81 31.16
N GLU A 603 -0.89 21.00 32.28
CA GLU A 603 -1.52 21.42 33.54
C GLU A 603 -2.22 22.77 33.40
N GLN A 604 -1.59 23.72 32.71
CA GLN A 604 -2.15 25.05 32.46
C GLN A 604 -3.39 24.98 31.56
N THR A 605 -3.34 24.17 30.50
CA THR A 605 -4.45 23.94 29.58
C THR A 605 -5.65 23.31 30.28
N VAL A 606 -5.43 22.28 31.08
CA VAL A 606 -6.50 21.63 31.87
C VAL A 606 -7.11 22.62 32.86
N ALA A 607 -6.29 23.38 33.60
CA ALA A 607 -6.78 24.38 34.53
C ALA A 607 -7.58 25.50 33.84
N ARG A 608 -7.18 25.89 32.63
CA ARG A 608 -7.87 26.91 31.79
C ARG A 608 -9.25 26.44 31.35
N VAL A 609 -9.35 25.20 30.84
CA VAL A 609 -10.58 24.71 30.19
C VAL A 609 -11.54 24.05 31.17
N CYS A 610 -11.04 23.27 32.13
CA CYS A 610 -11.88 22.55 33.09
C CYS A 610 -12.20 23.35 34.36
N GLY A 611 -11.56 24.52 34.56
CA GLY A 611 -11.61 25.27 35.81
C GLY A 611 -10.75 24.59 36.88
N GLY A 612 -9.93 25.36 37.60
CA GLY A 612 -8.95 24.81 38.54
C GLY A 612 -9.52 23.99 39.69
N ALA A 613 -9.74 22.70 39.44
CA ALA A 613 -9.68 21.54 40.33
C ALA A 613 -10.11 20.30 39.51
N ALA A 614 -9.13 19.66 38.85
CA ALA A 614 -9.21 18.26 38.44
C ALA A 614 -8.35 17.43 39.39
#